data_AF-A0A2G2XUZ2-F1
#
_entry.id   AF-A0A2G2XUZ2-F1
#
_cell.length_a   1.000
_cell.length_b   1.000
_cell.length_c   1.000
_cell.angle_alpha   90.00
_cell.angle_beta   90.00
_cell.angle_gamma   90.00
#
_symmetry.space_group_name_H-M   'P 1'
#
loop_
_entity.id
_entity.type
_entity.pdbx_description
1 polymer ?
#
loop_
_entity_poly.entity_id
_entity_poly.type
_entity_poly.pdbx_seq_one_letter_code
_entity_poly.pdbx_strand_id
1 'polypeptide(L)'
;MTDSNKRAKKDKGIMDLKDDVLVGEIIARLPLKQAIQCKVLNKYLDFKISDSEFSQILLNRQKDGSLELLYSVNGPPKTLHKISLKPINQWQTAFSDDIEILSSCNGLILFDFERAKRFCVFNPITGLHQLIPYPLPSSQLIGNIGLAVDYPNPNQYKVVTISYPAENSNSFYKFHVLSSERPGLWREIQLTTNTSISLSFGSPTVYWRNSLHWLRSDGSVLAFDTKKEEAMLIDRPWFLDHYDVNCSKIPTGRDVWLGIAQGLLTLVYIFKETIVIGTYDNVRSTWRIRHTFDNLISDPKGMIDVFPIWNDSKHVCFLVDRPLTGYYDLREYDTGTSGYKKTAELGRTIVNSPIHCFQPTLASVHKTPSDGVETDDLEYITAKLDEIRRFIIDGICIQEESSSSSSSSSSSSSEHEEEAEQGEEEEEGQDEEEEDQD
;
A
#
# COMPACT_ATOMS: atom_id res chain seq x y z
N MET A 1 -40.72 -19.63 -70.59
CA MET A 1 -39.49 -18.92 -71.00
C MET A 1 -39.12 -17.98 -69.86
N THR A 2 -38.05 -18.35 -69.16
CA THR A 2 -37.19 -17.53 -68.29
C THR A 2 -37.81 -16.49 -67.37
N ASP A 3 -37.95 -16.93 -66.12
CA ASP A 3 -37.97 -16.14 -64.90
C ASP A 3 -36.60 -15.49 -64.66
N SER A 4 -36.57 -14.22 -64.29
CA SER A 4 -35.35 -13.53 -63.83
C SER A 4 -35.76 -12.36 -62.95
N ASN A 5 -35.92 -12.62 -61.66
CA ASN A 5 -35.99 -11.53 -60.69
C ASN A 5 -35.01 -11.74 -59.53
N LYS A 6 -34.31 -10.65 -59.27
CA LYS A 6 -33.11 -10.53 -58.44
C LYS A 6 -33.43 -10.80 -56.98
N ARG A 7 -32.65 -11.66 -56.33
CA ARG A 7 -32.45 -11.59 -54.88
C ARG A 7 -31.02 -11.13 -54.60
N ALA A 8 -30.94 -9.90 -54.10
CA ALA A 8 -29.71 -9.23 -53.71
C ALA A 8 -28.92 -10.10 -52.73
N LYS A 9 -27.69 -10.42 -53.12
CA LYS A 9 -26.64 -10.91 -52.22
C LYS A 9 -26.32 -9.75 -51.29
N LYS A 10 -26.89 -9.78 -50.09
CA LYS A 10 -26.51 -8.85 -49.02
C LYS A 10 -25.14 -9.31 -48.54
N ASP A 11 -24.09 -8.74 -49.13
CA ASP A 11 -22.74 -8.77 -48.56
C ASP A 11 -22.84 -8.17 -47.16
N LYS A 12 -22.99 -9.05 -46.18
CA LYS A 12 -22.80 -8.72 -44.78
C LYS A 12 -21.30 -8.80 -44.54
N GLY A 13 -20.59 -7.78 -45.05
CA GLY A 13 -19.23 -7.48 -44.65
C GLY A 13 -19.22 -7.09 -43.17
N ILE A 14 -19.34 -8.09 -42.30
CA ILE A 14 -18.76 -7.98 -40.96
C ILE A 14 -17.28 -8.26 -41.22
N MET A 15 -16.48 -7.19 -41.18
CA MET A 15 -15.04 -7.31 -41.02
C MET A 15 -14.81 -8.25 -39.86
N ASP A 16 -14.29 -9.44 -40.16
CA ASP A 16 -13.75 -10.37 -39.18
C ASP A 16 -12.49 -9.69 -38.61
N LEU A 17 -12.71 -8.77 -37.67
CA LEU A 17 -11.63 -8.10 -36.97
C LEU A 17 -10.93 -9.20 -36.18
N LYS A 18 -9.76 -9.63 -36.67
CA LYS A 18 -8.99 -10.70 -36.03
C LYS A 18 -8.94 -10.49 -34.53
N ASP A 19 -9.26 -11.53 -33.80
CA ASP A 19 -9.39 -11.53 -32.34
C ASP A 19 -8.19 -10.90 -31.63
N ASP A 20 -6.99 -11.15 -32.15
CA ASP A 20 -5.73 -10.62 -31.63
C ASP A 20 -5.66 -9.09 -31.73
N VAL A 21 -6.26 -8.50 -32.77
CA VAL A 21 -6.33 -7.04 -32.97
C VAL A 21 -7.37 -6.43 -32.03
N LEU A 22 -8.55 -7.04 -31.90
CA LEU A 22 -9.58 -6.51 -31.01
C LEU A 22 -9.10 -6.53 -29.55
N VAL A 23 -8.59 -7.66 -29.08
CA VAL A 23 -8.21 -7.83 -27.68
C VAL A 23 -6.85 -7.17 -27.42
N GLY A 24 -5.82 -7.53 -28.19
CA GLY A 24 -4.44 -7.11 -27.94
C GLY A 24 -4.12 -5.67 -28.32
N GLU A 25 -4.82 -5.09 -29.30
CA GLU A 25 -4.52 -3.75 -29.83
C GLU A 25 -5.58 -2.70 -29.52
N ILE A 26 -6.85 -3.08 -29.30
CA ILE A 26 -7.92 -2.13 -28.96
C ILE A 26 -8.21 -2.19 -27.46
N ILE A 27 -8.70 -3.32 -26.95
CA ILE A 27 -9.13 -3.42 -25.55
C ILE A 27 -7.96 -3.23 -24.59
N ALA A 28 -6.78 -3.78 -24.90
CA ALA A 28 -5.57 -3.60 -24.09
C ALA A 28 -5.06 -2.15 -24.02
N ARG A 29 -5.53 -1.25 -24.91
CA ARG A 29 -5.19 0.18 -24.89
C ARG A 29 -6.21 1.03 -24.13
N LEU A 30 -7.35 0.48 -23.77
CA LEU A 30 -8.34 1.20 -22.98
C LEU A 30 -7.85 1.40 -21.54
N PRO A 31 -8.31 2.47 -20.85
CA PRO A 31 -8.24 2.55 -19.40
C PRO A 31 -8.73 1.25 -18.76
N LEU A 32 -8.02 0.77 -17.73
CA LEU A 32 -8.25 -0.57 -17.16
C LEU A 32 -9.72 -0.83 -16.79
N LYS A 33 -10.39 0.17 -16.22
CA LYS A 33 -11.83 0.13 -15.90
C LYS A 33 -12.69 -0.18 -17.13
N GLN A 34 -12.43 0.50 -18.25
CA GLN A 34 -13.16 0.30 -19.50
C GLN A 34 -12.84 -1.05 -20.13
N ALA A 35 -11.57 -1.48 -20.08
CA ALA A 35 -11.16 -2.80 -20.55
C ALA A 35 -11.92 -3.93 -19.81
N ILE A 36 -12.18 -3.76 -18.52
CA ILE A 36 -12.95 -4.74 -17.72
C ILE A 36 -14.43 -4.69 -18.03
N GLN A 37 -14.99 -3.50 -18.24
CA GLN A 37 -16.38 -3.36 -18.67
C GLN A 37 -16.63 -4.06 -20.01
N CYS A 38 -15.61 -4.32 -20.84
CA CYS A 38 -15.77 -5.15 -22.02
C CYS A 38 -16.14 -6.61 -21.72
N LYS A 39 -15.83 -7.14 -20.52
CA LYS A 39 -16.21 -8.51 -20.12
C LYS A 39 -17.74 -8.71 -20.11
N VAL A 40 -18.50 -7.71 -19.67
CA VAL A 40 -19.96 -7.80 -19.60
C VAL A 40 -20.65 -7.66 -20.96
N LEU A 41 -19.92 -7.28 -22.03
CA LEU A 41 -20.50 -7.13 -23.36
C LEU A 41 -20.81 -8.48 -24.03
N ASN A 42 -19.96 -9.49 -23.84
CA ASN A 42 -20.12 -10.84 -24.41
C ASN A 42 -19.22 -11.86 -23.69
N LYS A 43 -19.69 -13.10 -23.54
CA LYS A 43 -18.94 -14.27 -23.04
C LYS A 43 -17.60 -14.49 -23.73
N TYR A 44 -17.52 -14.19 -25.03
CA TYR A 44 -16.27 -14.30 -25.78
C TYR A 44 -15.19 -13.34 -25.27
N LEU A 45 -15.56 -12.07 -25.06
CA LEU A 45 -14.65 -11.06 -24.51
C LEU A 45 -14.32 -11.35 -23.05
N ASP A 46 -15.29 -11.81 -22.27
CA ASP A 46 -15.05 -12.27 -20.90
C ASP A 46 -13.96 -13.34 -20.83
N PHE A 47 -14.06 -14.36 -21.69
CA PHE A 47 -13.05 -15.42 -21.79
C PHE A 47 -11.67 -14.86 -22.17
N LYS A 48 -11.59 -14.02 -23.21
CA LYS A 48 -10.31 -13.46 -23.69
C LYS A 48 -9.66 -12.47 -22.72
N ILE A 49 -10.44 -11.65 -22.04
CA ILE A 49 -9.93 -10.62 -21.09
C ILE A 49 -9.56 -11.28 -19.76
N SER A 50 -10.17 -12.42 -19.43
CA SER A 50 -9.79 -13.22 -18.25
C SER A 50 -8.56 -14.11 -18.49
N ASP A 51 -8.05 -14.14 -19.72
CA ASP A 51 -6.85 -14.89 -20.08
C ASP A 51 -5.57 -14.28 -19.46
N SER A 52 -4.62 -15.14 -19.10
CA SER A 52 -3.35 -14.70 -18.49
C SER A 52 -2.46 -13.94 -19.47
N GLU A 53 -2.51 -14.25 -20.76
CA GLU A 53 -1.80 -13.55 -21.82
C GLU A 53 -2.28 -12.10 -21.94
N PHE A 54 -3.60 -11.89 -21.89
CA PHE A 54 -4.16 -10.54 -21.89
C PHE A 54 -3.74 -9.72 -20.66
N SER A 55 -3.71 -10.37 -19.49
CA SER A 55 -3.23 -9.75 -18.25
C SER A 55 -1.75 -9.34 -18.34
N GLN A 56 -0.92 -10.09 -19.09
CA GLN A 56 0.47 -9.74 -19.40
C GLN A 56 0.60 -8.54 -20.32
N ILE A 57 -0.22 -8.48 -21.37
CA ILE A 57 -0.24 -7.34 -22.28
C ILE A 57 -0.60 -6.07 -21.51
N LEU A 58 -1.65 -6.12 -20.68
CA LEU A 58 -2.05 -4.98 -19.86
C LEU A 58 -0.96 -4.55 -18.87
N LEU A 59 -0.37 -5.49 -18.11
CA LEU A 59 0.68 -5.13 -17.15
C LEU A 59 1.88 -4.48 -17.85
N ASN A 60 2.34 -5.05 -18.96
CA ASN A 60 3.47 -4.49 -19.71
C ASN A 60 3.18 -3.08 -20.23
N ARG A 61 1.95 -2.81 -20.68
CA ARG A 61 1.52 -1.47 -21.10
C ARG A 61 1.37 -0.50 -19.91
N GLN A 62 1.02 -1.01 -18.74
CA GLN A 62 0.82 -0.24 -17.51
C GLN A 62 2.10 -0.11 -16.66
N LYS A 63 3.28 -0.56 -17.11
CA LYS A 63 4.56 -0.41 -16.40
C LYS A 63 4.93 1.06 -16.11
N ASP A 64 4.44 1.97 -16.94
CA ASP A 64 4.56 3.43 -16.74
C ASP A 64 3.27 4.07 -16.16
N GLY A 65 2.29 3.24 -15.80
CA GLY A 65 1.00 3.66 -15.27
C GLY A 65 1.09 4.35 -13.91
N SER A 66 -0.04 4.91 -13.48
CA SER A 66 -0.15 5.63 -12.20
C SER A 66 0.00 4.65 -11.04
N LEU A 67 1.20 4.57 -10.47
CA LEU A 67 1.42 4.00 -9.14
C LEU A 67 0.54 4.76 -8.13
N GLU A 68 -0.27 4.03 -7.38
CA GLU A 68 -1.06 4.56 -6.29
C GLU A 68 -0.41 4.17 -4.96
N LEU A 69 -0.32 5.11 -4.04
CA LEU A 69 0.12 4.87 -2.68
C LEU A 69 -1.11 4.83 -1.78
N LEU A 70 -1.26 3.75 -1.04
CA LEU A 70 -2.36 3.55 -0.09
C LEU A 70 -1.79 3.44 1.32
N TYR A 71 -2.36 4.18 2.25
CA TYR A 71 -2.02 4.09 3.68
C TYR A 71 -3.19 4.56 4.51
N SER A 72 -3.29 4.03 5.73
CA SER A 72 -4.23 4.53 6.73
C SER A 72 -3.53 5.47 7.69
N VAL A 73 -4.27 6.41 8.27
CA VAL A 73 -3.80 7.26 9.36
C VAL A 73 -4.68 6.98 10.56
N ASN A 74 -4.05 6.49 11.63
CA ASN A 74 -4.71 6.24 12.90
C ASN A 74 -4.98 7.57 13.60
N GLY A 75 -6.22 7.78 14.03
CA GLY A 75 -6.68 8.98 14.73
C GLY A 75 -8.19 8.90 14.94
N PRO A 76 -8.80 9.82 15.72
CA PRO A 76 -10.24 9.94 15.79
C PRO A 76 -10.75 11.03 14.80
N PRO A 77 -11.38 10.69 13.65
CA PRO A 77 -11.59 9.35 13.09
C PRO A 77 -10.41 8.84 12.25
N LYS A 78 -10.29 7.50 12.10
CA LYS A 78 -9.28 6.88 11.25
C LYS A 78 -9.61 7.18 9.79
N THR A 79 -8.57 7.41 8.99
CA THR A 79 -8.74 7.82 7.59
C THR A 79 -7.90 6.97 6.65
N LEU A 80 -8.42 6.71 5.46
CA LEU A 80 -7.74 6.03 4.38
C LEU A 80 -7.31 7.07 3.35
N HIS A 81 -6.04 7.03 2.96
CA HIS A 81 -5.44 7.98 2.04
C HIS A 81 -5.00 7.28 0.75
N LYS A 82 -5.14 7.99 -0.35
CA LYS A 82 -4.65 7.59 -1.67
C LYS A 82 -3.87 8.74 -2.30
N ILE A 83 -2.66 8.44 -2.77
CA ILE A 83 -1.85 9.38 -3.55
C ILE A 83 -1.58 8.77 -4.92
N SER A 84 -1.98 9.46 -5.99
CA SER A 84 -1.46 9.22 -7.33
C SER A 84 -0.25 10.11 -7.54
N LEU A 85 0.82 9.59 -8.14
CA LEU A 85 2.03 10.37 -8.43
C LEU A 85 2.05 10.95 -9.86
N LYS A 86 1.11 10.55 -10.73
CA LYS A 86 1.10 10.93 -12.15
C LYS A 86 -0.33 10.98 -12.74
N PRO A 87 -0.98 12.16 -12.80
CA PRO A 87 -0.60 13.41 -12.15
C PRO A 87 -0.73 13.33 -10.63
N ILE A 88 -0.05 14.22 -9.91
CA ILE A 88 -0.07 14.22 -8.45
C ILE A 88 -1.45 14.63 -7.96
N ASN A 89 -2.12 13.70 -7.27
CA ASN A 89 -3.41 13.92 -6.66
C ASN A 89 -3.48 13.18 -5.33
N GLN A 90 -4.22 13.75 -4.38
CA GLN A 90 -4.39 13.20 -3.05
C GLN A 90 -5.86 13.15 -2.68
N TRP A 91 -6.29 12.02 -2.13
CA TRP A 91 -7.64 11.80 -1.64
C TRP A 91 -7.60 11.19 -0.26
N GLN A 92 -8.63 11.47 0.53
CA GLN A 92 -8.85 10.85 1.82
C GLN A 92 -10.33 10.52 2.01
N THR A 93 -10.61 9.49 2.79
CA THR A 93 -11.97 9.12 3.21
C THR A 93 -11.94 8.59 4.64
N ALA A 94 -13.08 8.64 5.32
CA ALA A 94 -13.25 7.95 6.61
C ALA A 94 -12.96 6.45 6.43
N PHE A 95 -12.31 5.85 7.43
CA PHE A 95 -11.89 4.45 7.41
C PHE A 95 -12.16 3.81 8.77
N SER A 96 -12.61 2.56 8.75
CA SER A 96 -13.06 1.91 9.98
C SER A 96 -11.87 1.45 10.83
N ASP A 97 -11.99 1.60 12.15
CA ASP A 97 -10.91 1.27 13.09
C ASP A 97 -10.52 -0.21 13.06
N ASP A 98 -11.50 -1.09 12.83
CA ASP A 98 -11.37 -2.55 12.74
C ASP A 98 -10.83 -3.06 11.40
N ILE A 99 -10.49 -2.17 10.45
CA ILE A 99 -9.93 -2.53 9.15
C ILE A 99 -8.50 -2.03 9.02
N GLU A 100 -7.55 -2.91 8.71
CA GLU A 100 -6.14 -2.54 8.47
C GLU A 100 -5.66 -3.03 7.10
N ILE A 101 -4.85 -2.22 6.40
CA ILE A 101 -4.14 -2.67 5.20
C ILE A 101 -2.88 -3.39 5.66
N LEU A 102 -2.75 -4.66 5.28
CA LEU A 102 -1.62 -5.48 5.69
C LEU A 102 -0.56 -5.62 4.59
N SER A 103 -0.99 -5.70 3.32
CA SER A 103 -0.09 -5.88 2.19
C SER A 103 -0.76 -5.51 0.87
N SER A 104 0.04 -5.25 -0.16
CA SER A 104 -0.40 -5.07 -1.55
C SER A 104 0.60 -5.75 -2.47
N CYS A 105 0.10 -6.54 -3.43
CA CYS A 105 0.96 -7.25 -4.37
C CYS A 105 0.23 -7.46 -5.70
N ASN A 106 0.84 -7.01 -6.81
CA ASN A 106 0.36 -7.20 -8.18
C ASN A 106 -1.15 -6.96 -8.37
N GLY A 107 -1.70 -5.91 -7.76
CA GLY A 107 -3.10 -5.49 -7.91
C GLY A 107 -4.10 -6.16 -6.96
N LEU A 108 -3.63 -7.01 -6.05
CA LEU A 108 -4.41 -7.48 -4.90
C LEU A 108 -3.99 -6.73 -3.64
N ILE A 109 -4.96 -6.46 -2.77
CA ILE A 109 -4.76 -5.85 -1.45
C ILE A 109 -5.20 -6.86 -0.39
N LEU A 110 -4.39 -7.01 0.66
CA LEU A 110 -4.72 -7.82 1.82
C LEU A 110 -5.15 -6.91 2.97
N PHE A 111 -6.37 -7.11 3.45
CA PHE A 111 -6.93 -6.43 4.61
C PHE A 111 -7.03 -7.38 5.81
N ASP A 112 -6.91 -6.81 7.00
CA ASP A 112 -7.46 -7.40 8.21
C ASP A 112 -8.85 -6.83 8.48
N PHE A 113 -9.82 -7.71 8.79
CA PHE A 113 -11.12 -7.35 9.33
C PHE A 113 -11.20 -7.93 10.74
N GLU A 114 -10.73 -7.14 11.72
CA GLU A 114 -10.57 -7.58 13.10
C GLU A 114 -11.91 -8.00 13.72
N ARG A 115 -12.96 -7.23 13.45
CA ARG A 115 -14.34 -7.52 13.88
C ARG A 115 -14.77 -8.94 13.50
N ALA A 116 -14.54 -9.32 12.25
CA ALA A 116 -14.92 -10.63 11.72
C ALA A 116 -13.85 -11.72 11.97
N LYS A 117 -12.66 -11.35 12.49
CA LYS A 117 -11.49 -12.22 12.63
C LYS A 117 -11.16 -12.94 11.32
N ARG A 118 -11.09 -12.17 10.24
CA ARG A 118 -10.83 -12.65 8.89
C ARG A 118 -9.83 -11.75 8.20
N PHE A 119 -8.89 -12.37 7.50
CA PHE A 119 -8.17 -11.67 6.44
C PHE A 119 -9.03 -11.63 5.19
N CYS A 120 -8.88 -10.58 4.40
CA CYS A 120 -9.58 -10.42 3.13
C CYS A 120 -8.58 -10.09 2.03
N VAL A 121 -8.47 -10.97 1.03
CA VAL A 121 -7.75 -10.64 -0.21
C VAL A 121 -8.75 -10.05 -1.17
N PHE A 122 -8.48 -8.82 -1.60
CA PHE A 122 -9.39 -8.03 -2.41
C PHE A 122 -8.74 -7.56 -3.70
N ASN A 123 -9.46 -7.66 -4.81
CA ASN A 123 -9.15 -6.92 -6.02
C ASN A 123 -10.18 -5.78 -6.18
N PRO A 124 -9.80 -4.51 -5.91
CA PRO A 124 -10.70 -3.37 -6.11
C PRO A 124 -11.25 -3.28 -7.52
N ILE A 125 -10.40 -3.59 -8.51
CA ILE A 125 -10.67 -3.42 -9.93
C ILE A 125 -11.76 -4.38 -10.43
N THR A 126 -11.73 -5.64 -10.00
CA THR A 126 -12.79 -6.62 -10.32
C THR A 126 -13.93 -6.63 -9.31
N GLY A 127 -13.72 -6.09 -8.11
CA GLY A 127 -14.65 -6.17 -6.97
C GLY A 127 -14.71 -7.56 -6.34
N LEU A 128 -13.87 -8.51 -6.77
CA LEU A 128 -13.83 -9.85 -6.21
C LEU A 128 -12.96 -9.87 -4.95
N HIS A 129 -13.43 -10.59 -3.93
CA HIS A 129 -12.72 -10.78 -2.68
C HIS A 129 -12.79 -12.22 -2.19
N GLN A 130 -11.87 -12.59 -1.31
CA GLN A 130 -11.80 -13.88 -0.64
C GLN A 130 -11.53 -13.67 0.85
N LEU A 131 -12.41 -14.25 1.68
CA LEU A 131 -12.20 -14.27 3.12
C LEU A 131 -11.35 -15.48 3.52
N ILE A 132 -10.41 -15.23 4.41
CA ILE A 132 -9.44 -16.21 4.89
C ILE A 132 -9.52 -16.25 6.42
N PRO A 133 -9.72 -17.44 7.02
CA PRO A 133 -9.68 -17.58 8.47
C PRO A 133 -8.28 -17.32 9.00
N TYR A 134 -8.16 -16.80 10.22
CA TYR A 134 -6.86 -16.71 10.88
C TYR A 134 -6.25 -18.10 11.11
N PRO A 135 -4.91 -18.24 11.04
CA PRO A 135 -4.25 -19.46 11.49
C PRO A 135 -4.49 -19.65 12.99
N LEU A 136 -4.65 -20.91 13.41
CA LEU A 136 -4.79 -21.29 14.81
C LEU A 136 -3.43 -21.80 15.34
N PRO A 137 -3.01 -21.43 16.57
CA PRO A 137 -3.67 -20.49 17.49
C PRO A 137 -3.48 -19.02 17.05
N SER A 138 -4.50 -18.18 17.28
CA SER A 138 -4.60 -16.81 16.76
C SER A 138 -3.77 -15.77 17.51
N SER A 139 -3.04 -16.15 18.56
CA SER A 139 -2.33 -15.20 19.40
C SER A 139 -1.05 -14.73 18.71
N GLN A 140 -1.02 -13.46 18.29
CA GLN A 140 0.13 -12.70 17.76
C GLN A 140 0.38 -12.76 16.24
N LEU A 141 -0.65 -12.45 15.43
CA LEU A 141 -0.56 -12.52 13.96
C LEU A 141 -0.46 -11.16 13.24
N ILE A 142 -0.62 -10.05 13.96
CA ILE A 142 -0.73 -8.72 13.39
C ILE A 142 0.67 -8.10 13.27
N GLY A 143 1.07 -7.74 12.05
CA GLY A 143 2.34 -7.06 11.74
C GLY A 143 3.36 -7.86 10.92
N ASN A 144 3.19 -9.17 10.74
CA ASN A 144 4.18 -10.03 10.07
C ASN A 144 3.61 -10.84 8.88
N ILE A 145 2.70 -10.24 8.12
CA ILE A 145 1.98 -10.92 7.04
C ILE A 145 2.39 -10.39 5.66
N GLY A 146 2.48 -11.29 4.69
CA GLY A 146 2.84 -11.01 3.32
C GLY A 146 1.83 -11.61 2.35
N LEU A 147 1.54 -10.87 1.29
CA LEU A 147 0.77 -11.35 0.15
C LEU A 147 1.73 -11.56 -1.03
N ALA A 148 1.72 -12.78 -1.58
CA ALA A 148 2.46 -13.12 -2.78
C ALA A 148 1.46 -13.48 -3.89
N VAL A 149 1.47 -12.73 -4.98
CA VAL A 149 0.66 -13.04 -6.15
C VAL A 149 1.59 -13.51 -7.25
N ASP A 150 1.46 -14.79 -7.61
CA ASP A 150 2.34 -15.44 -8.56
C ASP A 150 2.07 -14.88 -9.96
N TYR A 151 2.94 -14.00 -10.42
CA TYR A 151 2.86 -13.47 -11.78
C TYR A 151 3.76 -14.28 -12.72
N PRO A 152 3.33 -14.64 -13.95
CA PRO A 152 2.14 -14.19 -14.68
C PRO A 152 0.94 -15.14 -14.61
N ASN A 153 0.82 -15.95 -13.56
CA ASN A 153 -0.38 -16.75 -13.29
C ASN A 153 -1.22 -16.04 -12.23
N PRO A 154 -1.83 -14.88 -12.53
CA PRO A 154 -2.37 -13.97 -11.52
C PRO A 154 -3.63 -14.52 -10.85
N ASN A 155 -3.95 -15.79 -11.11
CA ASN A 155 -5.02 -16.52 -10.45
C ASN A 155 -4.54 -17.15 -9.14
N GLN A 156 -3.24 -17.39 -8.99
CA GLN A 156 -2.68 -18.00 -7.80
C GLN A 156 -2.01 -16.94 -6.92
N TYR A 157 -2.42 -16.90 -5.67
CA TYR A 157 -1.73 -16.17 -4.63
C TYR A 157 -1.52 -17.03 -3.39
N LYS A 158 -0.57 -16.62 -2.57
CA LYS A 158 -0.31 -17.16 -1.24
C LYS A 158 -0.31 -16.04 -0.21
N VAL A 159 -0.88 -16.34 0.95
CA VAL A 159 -0.79 -15.49 2.13
C VAL A 159 0.15 -16.19 3.11
N VAL A 160 1.14 -15.47 3.60
CA VAL A 160 2.14 -16.00 4.54
C VAL A 160 2.19 -15.09 5.76
N THR A 161 2.02 -15.64 6.95
CA THR A 161 2.21 -14.90 8.21
C THR A 161 3.28 -15.56 9.07
N ILE A 162 4.00 -14.76 9.86
CA ILE A 162 5.08 -15.22 10.72
C ILE A 162 4.66 -15.06 12.17
N SER A 163 4.74 -16.17 12.90
CA SER A 163 4.63 -16.21 14.36
C SER A 163 5.98 -16.54 14.99
N TYR A 164 6.20 -16.01 16.19
CA TYR A 164 7.33 -16.40 17.02
C TYR A 164 6.90 -17.61 17.85
N PRO A 165 7.65 -18.71 17.83
CA PRO A 165 7.36 -19.84 18.69
C PRO A 165 7.58 -19.49 20.17
N ALA A 166 6.96 -20.25 21.06
CA ALA A 166 7.06 -20.05 22.50
C ALA A 166 8.52 -20.12 22.99
N GLU A 167 8.80 -19.43 24.10
CA GLU A 167 10.08 -19.51 24.80
C GLU A 167 10.47 -20.99 24.99
N ASN A 168 11.70 -21.36 24.59
CA ASN A 168 12.32 -22.71 24.63
C ASN A 168 12.31 -23.57 23.33
N SER A 169 11.95 -23.04 22.16
CA SER A 169 12.19 -23.76 20.89
C SER A 169 13.49 -23.35 20.19
N ASN A 170 14.20 -24.30 19.58
CA ASN A 170 15.36 -24.02 18.71
C ASN A 170 14.96 -23.38 17.36
N SER A 171 13.69 -23.49 16.96
CA SER A 171 13.11 -22.72 15.85
C SER A 171 12.77 -21.31 16.34
N PHE A 172 13.06 -20.27 15.56
CA PHE A 172 12.75 -18.89 15.95
C PHE A 172 11.64 -18.23 15.11
N TYR A 173 11.31 -18.82 13.95
CA TYR A 173 10.23 -18.35 13.10
C TYR A 173 9.36 -19.50 12.64
N LYS A 174 8.04 -19.33 12.77
CA LYS A 174 7.02 -20.23 12.22
C LYS A 174 6.22 -19.47 11.16
N PHE A 175 6.34 -19.92 9.93
CA PHE A 175 5.57 -19.43 8.79
C PHE A 175 4.29 -20.23 8.66
N HIS A 176 3.16 -19.54 8.64
CA HIS A 176 1.86 -20.11 8.28
C HIS A 176 1.55 -19.69 6.86
N VAL A 177 1.35 -20.67 5.98
CA VAL A 177 1.14 -20.46 4.54
C VAL A 177 -0.23 -20.96 4.14
N LEU A 178 -1.00 -20.09 3.50
CA LEU A 178 -2.26 -20.44 2.85
C LEU A 178 -2.12 -20.20 1.34
N SER A 179 -2.49 -21.22 0.56
CA SER A 179 -2.59 -21.11 -0.90
C SER A 179 -4.04 -20.86 -1.29
N SER A 180 -4.24 -19.93 -2.21
CA SER A 180 -5.53 -19.67 -2.87
C SER A 180 -6.20 -20.92 -3.47
N GLU A 181 -5.41 -21.93 -3.89
CA GLU A 181 -5.91 -23.19 -4.44
C GLU A 181 -6.51 -24.13 -3.39
N ARG A 182 -6.09 -23.99 -2.13
CA ARG A 182 -6.57 -24.80 -0.99
C ARG A 182 -6.99 -23.86 0.14
N PRO A 183 -8.07 -23.10 -0.09
CA PRO A 183 -8.54 -22.15 0.90
C PRO A 183 -8.96 -22.87 2.18
N GLY A 184 -8.63 -22.25 3.33
CA GLY A 184 -8.99 -22.77 4.65
C GLY A 184 -7.95 -23.70 5.30
N LEU A 185 -6.91 -24.13 4.57
CA LEU A 185 -5.84 -24.94 5.14
C LEU A 185 -4.54 -24.12 5.26
N TRP A 186 -4.22 -23.72 6.49
CA TRP A 186 -2.90 -23.21 6.82
C TRP A 186 -1.89 -24.34 6.95
N ARG A 187 -0.71 -24.17 6.37
CA ARG A 187 0.43 -25.07 6.53
C ARG A 187 1.52 -24.37 7.32
N GLU A 188 2.10 -25.07 8.29
CA GLU A 188 3.20 -24.55 9.09
C GLU A 188 4.54 -24.98 8.50
N ILE A 189 5.45 -24.03 8.35
CA ILE A 189 6.84 -24.23 7.94
C ILE A 189 7.72 -23.53 8.97
N GLN A 190 8.75 -24.20 9.45
CA GLN A 190 9.62 -23.66 10.50
C GLN A 190 10.98 -23.29 9.93
N LEU A 191 11.56 -22.21 10.45
CA LEU A 191 12.96 -21.86 10.23
C LEU A 191 13.71 -21.91 11.56
N THR A 192 14.76 -22.74 11.57
CA THR A 192 15.78 -22.74 12.61
C THR A 192 16.84 -21.70 12.25
N THR A 193 17.09 -20.75 13.15
CA THR A 193 18.18 -19.78 13.03
C THR A 193 19.00 -19.81 14.31
N ASN A 194 20.11 -19.07 14.34
CA ASN A 194 20.93 -18.95 15.55
C ASN A 194 20.49 -17.79 16.45
N THR A 195 19.51 -16.98 16.01
CA THR A 195 19.15 -15.71 16.65
C THR A 195 17.65 -15.45 16.53
N SER A 196 17.00 -15.11 17.65
CA SER A 196 15.65 -14.54 17.68
C SER A 196 15.74 -13.02 17.56
N ILE A 197 15.34 -12.46 16.42
CA ILE A 197 15.31 -10.99 16.24
C ILE A 197 13.92 -10.62 15.72
N SER A 198 13.33 -9.58 16.30
CA SER A 198 12.04 -9.08 15.87
C SER A 198 12.08 -8.54 14.44
N LEU A 199 10.95 -8.61 13.74
CA LEU A 199 10.76 -7.87 12.50
C LEU A 199 10.74 -6.36 12.79
N SER A 200 11.19 -5.57 11.81
CA SER A 200 11.22 -4.13 11.88
C SER A 200 9.80 -3.57 11.88
N PHE A 201 9.49 -2.70 12.85
CA PHE A 201 8.17 -2.09 12.96
C PHE A 201 7.90 -1.15 11.78
N GLY A 202 6.68 -1.19 11.25
CA GLY A 202 6.25 -0.29 10.17
C GLY A 202 6.87 -0.57 8.79
N SER A 203 7.67 -1.63 8.65
CA SER A 203 8.26 -2.05 7.37
C SER A 203 7.33 -3.04 6.65
N PRO A 204 6.72 -2.67 5.51
CA PRO A 204 5.84 -3.58 4.79
C PRO A 204 6.62 -4.75 4.19
N THR A 205 5.95 -5.90 4.03
CA THR A 205 6.51 -7.08 3.36
C THR A 205 6.78 -6.81 1.88
N VAL A 206 7.91 -7.32 1.36
CA VAL A 206 8.34 -7.11 -0.03
C VAL A 206 8.31 -8.43 -0.82
N TYR A 207 7.51 -8.50 -1.89
CA TYR A 207 7.49 -9.66 -2.79
C TYR A 207 8.43 -9.45 -3.98
N TRP A 208 9.52 -10.22 -4.02
CA TRP A 208 10.54 -10.13 -5.07
C TRP A 208 11.02 -11.51 -5.48
N ARG A 209 11.08 -11.78 -6.80
CA ARG A 209 11.58 -13.05 -7.38
C ARG A 209 10.99 -14.32 -6.74
N ASN A 210 9.66 -14.37 -6.62
CA ASN A 210 8.92 -15.48 -6.00
C ASN A 210 9.16 -15.67 -4.50
N SER A 211 9.75 -14.68 -3.82
CA SER A 211 9.98 -14.74 -2.39
C SER A 211 9.41 -13.52 -1.69
N LEU A 212 8.83 -13.75 -0.51
CA LEU A 212 8.46 -12.68 0.41
C LEU A 212 9.66 -12.35 1.30
N HIS A 213 9.88 -11.06 1.55
CA HIS A 213 11.00 -10.55 2.33
C HIS A 213 10.50 -9.63 3.44
N TRP A 214 10.97 -9.89 4.66
CA TRP A 214 10.69 -9.09 5.84
C TRP A 214 12.00 -8.55 6.42
N LEU A 215 12.04 -7.25 6.66
CA LEU A 215 13.17 -6.61 7.32
C LEU A 215 13.16 -6.96 8.81
N ARG A 216 14.30 -7.42 9.34
CA ARG A 216 14.53 -7.61 10.78
C ARG A 216 15.05 -6.32 11.39
N SER A 217 14.85 -6.12 12.69
CA SER A 217 15.26 -4.90 13.40
C SER A 217 16.79 -4.68 13.44
N ASP A 218 17.58 -5.72 13.15
CA ASP A 218 19.04 -5.64 12.98
C ASP A 218 19.48 -5.30 11.54
N GLY A 219 18.54 -5.08 10.62
CA GLY A 219 18.82 -4.80 9.20
C GLY A 219 19.08 -6.03 8.33
N SER A 220 19.06 -7.25 8.90
CA SER A 220 19.04 -8.48 8.11
C SER A 220 17.64 -8.73 7.55
N VAL A 221 17.51 -9.67 6.60
CA VAL A 221 16.24 -9.89 5.89
C VAL A 221 15.83 -11.35 5.97
N LEU A 222 14.64 -11.60 6.50
CA LEU A 222 14.01 -12.91 6.47
C LEU A 222 13.32 -13.10 5.12
N ALA A 223 13.61 -14.19 4.42
CA ALA A 223 13.02 -14.48 3.12
C ALA A 223 12.27 -15.82 3.14
N PHE A 224 11.17 -15.89 2.39
CA PHE A 224 10.37 -17.10 2.21
C PHE A 224 10.08 -17.31 0.72
N ASP A 225 10.66 -18.34 0.12
CA ASP A 225 10.39 -18.74 -1.26
C ASP A 225 9.00 -19.36 -1.35
N THR A 226 8.09 -18.70 -2.05
CA THR A 226 6.69 -19.12 -2.12
C THR A 226 6.48 -20.32 -3.03
N LYS A 227 7.44 -20.65 -3.92
CA LYS A 227 7.35 -21.81 -4.82
C LYS A 227 7.91 -23.06 -4.16
N LYS A 228 9.10 -22.95 -3.57
CA LYS A 228 9.75 -24.05 -2.85
C LYS A 228 9.20 -24.25 -1.45
N GLU A 229 8.55 -23.23 -0.90
CA GLU A 229 8.07 -23.22 0.49
C GLU A 229 9.23 -23.39 1.48
N GLU A 230 10.34 -22.71 1.19
CA GLU A 230 11.58 -22.72 1.97
C GLU A 230 11.86 -21.33 2.51
N ALA A 231 12.21 -21.25 3.79
CA ALA A 231 12.63 -20.02 4.43
C ALA A 231 14.16 -19.94 4.48
N MET A 232 14.70 -18.73 4.37
CA MET A 232 16.12 -18.46 4.53
C MET A 232 16.35 -17.10 5.19
N LEU A 233 17.52 -16.95 5.81
CA LEU A 233 17.99 -15.68 6.32
C LEU A 233 19.01 -15.08 5.35
N ILE A 234 18.81 -13.83 4.98
CA ILE A 234 19.78 -13.01 4.25
C ILE A 234 20.49 -12.13 5.28
N ASP A 235 21.81 -12.27 5.34
CA ASP A 235 22.63 -11.50 6.28
C ASP A 235 22.48 -9.99 6.06
N ARG A 236 22.58 -9.23 7.15
CA ARG A 236 22.57 -7.77 7.08
C ARG A 236 23.72 -7.27 6.20
N PRO A 237 23.54 -6.17 5.47
CA PRO A 237 24.62 -5.60 4.66
C PRO A 237 25.86 -5.27 5.50
N TRP A 238 27.03 -5.77 5.06
CA TRP A 238 28.32 -5.59 5.75
C TRP A 238 28.73 -4.12 5.97
N PHE A 239 28.26 -3.22 5.10
CA PHE A 239 28.62 -1.79 5.20
C PHE A 239 27.92 -1.10 6.37
N LEU A 240 26.85 -1.68 6.93
CA LEU A 240 26.17 -1.09 8.06
C LEU A 240 26.99 -1.05 9.31
N ASP A 241 27.85 -2.04 9.52
CA ASP A 241 28.69 -2.06 10.72
C ASP A 241 29.65 -0.88 10.72
N HIS A 242 30.10 -0.45 9.54
CA HIS A 242 30.90 0.76 9.37
C HIS A 242 30.11 2.03 9.68
N TYR A 243 28.88 2.15 9.17
CA TYR A 243 28.05 3.34 9.39
C TYR A 243 27.45 3.39 10.80
N ASP A 244 27.11 2.26 11.42
CA ASP A 244 26.60 2.19 12.80
C ASP A 244 27.63 2.71 13.81
N VAL A 245 28.93 2.54 13.52
CA VAL A 245 30.04 3.03 14.36
C VAL A 245 30.33 4.51 14.09
N ASN A 246 30.29 4.92 12.82
CA ASN A 246 30.78 6.25 12.40
C ASN A 246 29.68 7.31 12.26
N CYS A 247 28.42 6.89 12.15
CA CYS A 247 27.28 7.78 11.93
C CYS A 247 26.23 7.61 13.02
N SER A 248 25.69 8.73 13.50
CA SER A 248 24.61 8.68 14.49
C SER A 248 23.32 8.16 13.84
N LYS A 249 22.70 7.15 14.46
CA LYS A 249 21.35 6.68 14.11
C LYS A 249 20.31 7.75 14.39
N ILE A 250 19.20 7.69 13.66
CA ILE A 250 18.05 8.55 13.94
C ILE A 250 17.32 7.98 15.17
N PRO A 251 16.98 8.80 16.19
CA PRO A 251 16.33 8.33 17.42
C PRO A 251 14.94 7.69 17.21
N THR A 252 14.34 7.86 16.04
CA THR A 252 12.97 7.43 15.72
C THR A 252 12.81 5.93 15.48
N GLY A 253 13.92 5.17 15.33
CA GLY A 253 13.88 3.73 15.06
C GLY A 253 13.34 3.34 13.67
N ARG A 254 13.20 4.31 12.76
CA ARG A 254 12.80 4.12 11.35
C ARG A 254 13.94 4.49 10.40
N ASP A 255 15.15 4.04 10.72
CA ASP A 255 16.38 4.30 9.98
C ASP A 255 16.59 3.33 8.81
N VAL A 256 15.84 2.22 8.76
CA VAL A 256 16.03 1.16 7.76
C VAL A 256 14.73 0.81 7.05
N TRP A 257 14.77 0.76 5.72
CA TRP A 257 13.60 0.47 4.89
C TRP A 257 13.93 -0.49 3.75
N LEU A 258 13.03 -1.43 3.48
CA LEU A 258 13.17 -2.43 2.42
C LEU A 258 12.10 -2.24 1.34
N GLY A 259 12.48 -2.41 0.08
CA GLY A 259 11.55 -2.37 -1.05
C GLY A 259 12.19 -2.80 -2.37
N ILE A 260 11.54 -2.45 -3.47
CA ILE A 260 12.00 -2.79 -4.82
C ILE A 260 12.18 -1.50 -5.62
N ALA A 261 13.33 -1.39 -6.26
CA ALA A 261 13.62 -0.35 -7.24
C ALA A 261 14.42 -0.97 -8.39
N GLN A 262 14.02 -0.66 -9.62
CA GLN A 262 14.70 -1.11 -10.85
C GLN A 262 14.87 -2.64 -10.93
N GLY A 263 13.87 -3.39 -10.47
CA GLY A 263 13.85 -4.86 -10.44
C GLY A 263 14.75 -5.49 -9.38
N LEU A 264 15.31 -4.71 -8.46
CA LEU A 264 16.24 -5.17 -7.44
C LEU A 264 15.68 -4.97 -6.04
N LEU A 265 15.89 -5.96 -5.17
CA LEU A 265 15.67 -5.81 -3.74
C LEU A 265 16.63 -4.73 -3.22
N THR A 266 16.05 -3.65 -2.73
CA THR A 266 16.74 -2.41 -2.41
C THR A 266 16.49 -2.06 -0.96
N LEU A 267 17.54 -1.60 -0.31
CA LEU A 267 17.54 -1.26 1.09
C LEU A 267 18.02 0.18 1.24
N VAL A 268 17.26 0.98 1.97
CA VAL A 268 17.56 2.38 2.26
C VAL A 268 17.85 2.53 3.74
N TYR A 269 19.03 3.06 4.04
CA TYR A 269 19.47 3.41 5.38
C TYR A 269 19.57 4.92 5.50
N ILE A 270 18.96 5.48 6.54
CA ILE A 270 18.91 6.91 6.80
C ILE A 270 19.63 7.17 8.12
N PHE A 271 20.86 7.67 8.02
CA PHE A 271 21.65 8.15 9.17
C PHE A 271 21.45 9.65 9.33
N LYS A 272 21.86 10.22 10.46
CA LYS A 272 21.71 11.66 10.74
C LYS A 272 22.21 12.55 9.59
N GLU A 273 23.38 12.25 9.02
CA GLU A 273 24.05 13.09 8.02
C GLU A 273 24.09 12.47 6.62
N THR A 274 23.76 11.18 6.48
CA THR A 274 23.93 10.47 5.20
C THR A 274 22.79 9.49 4.95
N ILE A 275 22.37 9.36 3.70
CA ILE A 275 21.50 8.26 3.25
C ILE A 275 22.33 7.30 2.40
N VAL A 276 22.20 6.00 2.67
CA VAL A 276 22.87 4.92 1.94
C VAL A 276 21.82 4.02 1.31
N ILE A 277 21.93 3.82 0.00
CA ILE A 277 21.08 2.90 -0.76
C ILE A 277 21.91 1.69 -1.17
N GLY A 278 21.54 0.53 -0.62
CA GLY A 278 22.11 -0.77 -0.96
C GLY A 278 21.17 -1.59 -1.83
N THR A 279 21.72 -2.43 -2.70
CA THR A 279 20.96 -3.42 -3.49
C THR A 279 21.50 -4.82 -3.27
N TYR A 280 20.62 -5.81 -3.22
CA TYR A 280 21.00 -7.20 -3.06
C TYR A 280 21.25 -7.88 -4.40
N ASP A 281 22.44 -8.44 -4.58
CA ASP A 281 22.77 -9.30 -5.71
C ASP A 281 22.44 -10.76 -5.34
N ASN A 282 21.33 -11.26 -5.88
CA ASN A 282 20.88 -12.63 -5.66
C ASN A 282 21.78 -13.70 -6.27
N VAL A 283 22.59 -13.39 -7.29
CA VAL A 283 23.50 -14.37 -7.89
C VAL A 283 24.71 -14.59 -7.00
N ARG A 284 25.21 -13.51 -6.39
CA ARG A 284 26.35 -13.58 -5.48
C ARG A 284 25.95 -13.76 -4.02
N SER A 285 24.66 -13.62 -3.70
CA SER A 285 24.13 -13.58 -2.34
C SER A 285 24.80 -12.52 -1.47
N THR A 286 24.98 -11.31 -2.01
CA THR A 286 25.70 -10.22 -1.34
C THR A 286 25.06 -8.86 -1.56
N TRP A 287 25.15 -7.99 -0.56
CA TRP A 287 24.77 -6.59 -0.66
C TRP A 287 25.86 -5.73 -1.33
N ARG A 288 25.42 -4.73 -2.10
CA ARG A 288 26.30 -3.70 -2.69
C ARG A 288 25.73 -2.31 -2.46
N ILE A 289 26.59 -1.35 -2.15
CA ILE A 289 26.22 0.06 -2.11
C ILE A 289 26.02 0.54 -3.56
N ARG A 290 24.88 1.19 -3.81
CA ARG A 290 24.54 1.77 -5.11
C ARG A 290 24.65 3.29 -5.11
N HIS A 291 24.17 3.94 -4.05
CA HIS A 291 24.26 5.39 -3.87
C HIS A 291 24.51 5.73 -2.41
N THR A 292 25.31 6.76 -2.18
CA THR A 292 25.53 7.41 -0.89
C THR A 292 25.47 8.90 -1.13
N PHE A 293 24.69 9.62 -0.35
CA PHE A 293 24.54 11.07 -0.48
C PHE A 293 24.17 11.70 0.85
N ASP A 294 24.38 13.01 0.97
CA ASP A 294 24.05 13.78 2.16
C ASP A 294 22.57 13.63 2.50
N ASN A 295 22.26 13.54 3.79
CA ASN A 295 20.89 13.35 4.22
C ASN A 295 20.00 14.50 3.72
N LEU A 296 18.78 14.15 3.35
CA LEU A 296 17.75 15.10 2.89
C LEU A 296 17.17 15.93 4.04
N ILE A 297 17.54 15.62 5.28
CA ILE A 297 17.25 16.37 6.50
C ILE A 297 18.16 17.60 6.56
N SER A 298 17.57 18.80 6.48
CA SER A 298 18.33 20.06 6.47
C SER A 298 18.38 20.79 7.82
N ASP A 299 17.65 20.33 8.85
CA ASP A 299 17.57 21.06 10.14
C ASP A 299 18.38 20.37 11.26
N PRO A 300 19.35 21.07 11.90
CA PRO A 300 20.04 20.58 13.09
C PRO A 300 19.12 20.27 14.29
N LYS A 301 17.85 20.70 14.28
CA LYS A 301 16.84 20.34 15.31
C LYS A 301 16.30 18.90 15.19
N GLY A 302 16.65 18.16 14.14
CA GLY A 302 16.65 16.68 14.17
C GLY A 302 15.32 15.93 14.05
N MET A 303 14.23 16.57 13.60
CA MET A 303 12.89 15.93 13.51
C MET A 303 12.26 16.08 12.12
N ILE A 304 13.01 15.79 11.05
CA ILE A 304 12.44 15.65 9.70
C ILE A 304 12.32 14.16 9.40
N ASP A 305 11.08 13.69 9.24
CA ASP A 305 10.83 12.33 8.78
C ASP A 305 11.06 12.23 7.26
N VAL A 306 11.76 11.17 6.86
CA VAL A 306 12.04 10.85 5.46
C VAL A 306 11.48 9.46 5.17
N PHE A 307 10.58 9.37 4.19
CA PHE A 307 9.89 8.14 3.82
C PHE A 307 10.26 7.72 2.40
N PRO A 308 10.88 6.55 2.21
CA PRO A 308 11.11 5.99 0.88
C PRO A 308 9.78 5.61 0.21
N ILE A 309 9.59 6.05 -1.04
CA ILE A 309 8.55 5.56 -1.93
C ILE A 309 9.20 4.60 -2.94
N TRP A 310 8.65 3.40 -3.01
CA TRP A 310 9.11 2.35 -3.90
C TRP A 310 8.37 2.42 -5.23
N ASN A 311 9.11 2.56 -6.31
CA ASN A 311 8.59 2.43 -7.66
C ASN A 311 9.55 1.56 -8.46
N ASP A 312 9.12 0.35 -8.82
CA ASP A 312 9.98 -0.63 -9.48
C ASP A 312 10.52 -0.13 -10.84
N SER A 313 9.80 0.75 -11.55
CA SER A 313 10.27 1.31 -12.82
C SER A 313 11.26 2.49 -12.67
N LYS A 314 11.47 3.00 -11.45
CA LYS A 314 12.32 4.16 -11.17
C LYS A 314 13.36 3.86 -10.08
N HIS A 315 14.26 4.82 -9.85
CA HIS A 315 15.00 4.90 -8.60
C HIS A 315 14.04 5.15 -7.43
N VAL A 316 14.46 4.78 -6.22
CA VAL A 316 13.74 5.10 -4.98
C VAL A 316 13.45 6.59 -4.93
N CYS A 317 12.22 6.97 -4.63
CA CYS A 317 11.82 8.36 -4.40
C CYS A 317 11.68 8.61 -2.89
N PHE A 318 11.67 9.87 -2.46
CA PHE A 318 11.55 10.22 -1.04
C PHE A 318 10.46 11.24 -0.81
N LEU A 319 9.64 11.03 0.23
CA LEU A 319 8.85 12.09 0.85
C LEU A 319 9.62 12.62 2.04
N VAL A 320 9.86 13.93 2.05
CA VAL A 320 10.58 14.62 3.13
C VAL A 320 9.60 15.55 3.82
N ASP A 321 9.36 15.34 5.12
CA ASP A 321 8.46 16.20 5.90
C ASP A 321 9.03 17.62 6.01
N ARG A 322 8.18 18.63 5.83
CA ARG A 322 8.51 20.02 6.16
C ARG A 322 7.55 20.52 7.23
N PRO A 323 7.93 20.39 8.52
CA PRO A 323 7.06 20.76 9.63
C PRO A 323 6.61 22.24 9.58
N LEU A 324 7.49 23.14 9.14
CA LEU A 324 7.22 24.59 9.09
C LEU A 324 6.19 24.99 8.03
N THR A 325 6.15 24.28 6.90
CA THR A 325 5.26 24.64 5.79
C THR A 325 3.97 23.82 5.81
N GLY A 326 3.95 22.68 6.50
CA GLY A 326 2.79 21.79 6.48
C GLY A 326 2.66 21.01 5.16
N TYR A 327 3.78 20.69 4.51
CA TYR A 327 3.82 19.91 3.26
C TYR A 327 4.91 18.83 3.31
N TYR A 328 4.76 17.81 2.47
CA TYR A 328 5.85 16.90 2.10
C TYR A 328 6.46 17.33 0.78
N ASP A 329 7.79 17.29 0.69
CA ASP A 329 8.50 17.39 -0.58
C ASP A 329 8.66 16.00 -1.19
N LEU A 330 8.12 15.81 -2.40
CA LEU A 330 8.50 14.66 -3.22
C LEU A 330 9.85 14.93 -3.87
N ARG A 331 10.81 14.05 -3.63
CA ARG A 331 12.14 14.08 -4.23
C ARG A 331 12.38 12.86 -5.10
N GLU A 332 12.75 13.08 -6.34
CA GLU A 332 13.15 12.02 -7.28
C GLU A 332 14.65 12.11 -7.57
N TYR A 333 15.23 10.96 -7.92
CA TYR A 333 16.63 10.89 -8.32
C TYR A 333 16.84 11.65 -9.64
N ASP A 334 17.84 12.51 -9.67
CA ASP A 334 18.23 13.30 -10.82
C ASP A 334 19.61 12.85 -11.31
N THR A 335 19.64 12.29 -12.52
CA THR A 335 20.86 11.77 -13.13
C THR A 335 21.87 12.87 -13.46
N GLY A 336 21.42 14.12 -13.65
CA GLY A 336 22.31 15.25 -13.96
C GLY A 336 23.16 15.68 -12.77
N THR A 337 22.56 15.74 -11.58
CA THR A 337 23.22 16.11 -10.33
C THR A 337 23.75 14.90 -9.54
N SER A 338 23.44 13.68 -9.98
CA SER A 338 23.71 12.43 -9.23
C SER A 338 23.16 12.48 -7.80
N GLY A 339 22.04 13.19 -7.61
CA GLY A 339 21.43 13.45 -6.32
C GLY A 339 19.90 13.46 -6.38
N TYR A 340 19.27 13.99 -5.35
CA TYR A 340 17.81 14.03 -5.21
C TYR A 340 17.28 15.46 -5.27
N LYS A 341 16.44 15.73 -6.28
CA LYS A 341 15.81 17.05 -6.46
C LYS A 341 14.33 16.99 -6.10
N LYS A 342 13.83 18.11 -5.57
CA LYS A 342 12.39 18.30 -5.37
C LYS A 342 11.69 18.35 -6.73
N THR A 343 10.64 17.55 -6.88
CA THR A 343 9.81 17.49 -8.09
C THR A 343 8.39 17.96 -7.86
N ALA A 344 7.88 17.85 -6.62
CA ALA A 344 6.54 18.30 -6.25
C ALA A 344 6.38 18.52 -4.75
N GLU A 345 5.24 19.10 -4.38
CA GLU A 345 4.76 19.26 -3.00
C GLU A 345 3.46 18.47 -2.81
N LEU A 346 3.31 17.84 -1.66
CA LEU A 346 2.09 17.13 -1.25
C LEU A 346 1.60 17.70 0.08
N GLY A 347 0.28 17.77 0.25
CA GLY A 347 -0.31 18.20 1.52
C GLY A 347 0.18 17.32 2.66
N ARG A 348 0.50 17.91 3.82
CA ARG A 348 0.97 17.12 4.96
C ARG A 348 -0.16 16.26 5.52
N THR A 349 0.09 14.97 5.53
CA THR A 349 -0.70 13.97 6.22
C THR A 349 0.23 13.13 7.06
N ILE A 350 -0.09 12.91 8.33
CA ILE A 350 0.78 12.18 9.23
C ILE A 350 0.94 10.73 8.72
N VAL A 351 2.10 10.40 8.17
CA VAL A 351 2.44 9.03 7.76
C VAL A 351 2.98 8.26 8.96
N ASN A 352 2.06 7.76 9.79
CA ASN A 352 2.41 6.90 10.93
C ASN A 352 2.25 5.40 10.63
N SER A 353 1.85 5.05 9.41
CA SER A 353 1.59 3.67 8.99
C SER A 353 2.37 3.29 7.73
N PRO A 354 2.56 1.99 7.46
CA PRO A 354 3.22 1.54 6.24
C PRO A 354 2.51 2.08 4.99
N ILE A 355 3.29 2.56 4.02
CA ILE A 355 2.78 2.94 2.71
C ILE A 355 2.80 1.71 1.81
N HIS A 356 1.63 1.35 1.26
CA HIS A 356 1.47 0.24 0.33
C HIS A 356 1.41 0.75 -1.11
N CYS A 357 2.33 0.26 -1.93
CA CYS A 357 2.33 0.49 -3.36
C CYS A 357 1.24 -0.37 -4.02
N PHE A 358 0.28 0.26 -4.67
CA PHE A 358 -0.80 -0.39 -5.39
C PHE A 358 -0.71 -0.05 -6.88
N GLN A 359 -0.65 -1.09 -7.70
CA GLN A 359 -0.76 -0.99 -9.13
C GLN A 359 -1.93 -1.87 -9.58
N PRO A 360 -2.95 -1.31 -10.23
CA PRO A 360 -4.17 -2.04 -10.52
C PRO A 360 -3.93 -3.10 -11.61
N THR A 361 -4.46 -4.32 -11.40
CA THR A 361 -4.34 -5.44 -12.35
C THR A 361 -5.64 -6.24 -12.44
N LEU A 362 -5.67 -7.24 -13.34
CA LEU A 362 -6.75 -8.21 -13.47
C LEU A 362 -6.55 -9.47 -12.61
N ALA A 363 -5.73 -9.40 -11.56
CA ALA A 363 -5.47 -10.56 -10.71
C ALA A 363 -6.76 -11.18 -10.17
N SER A 364 -6.87 -12.49 -10.29
CA SER A 364 -8.08 -13.19 -9.90
C SER A 364 -8.07 -13.48 -8.41
N VAL A 365 -9.24 -13.44 -7.81
CA VAL A 365 -9.45 -13.84 -6.43
C VAL A 365 -10.42 -15.01 -6.44
N HIS A 366 -10.08 -16.09 -5.73
CA HIS A 366 -10.96 -17.26 -5.69
C HIS A 366 -12.15 -16.96 -4.79
N LYS A 367 -13.36 -17.27 -5.26
CA LYS A 367 -14.52 -17.24 -4.37
C LYS A 367 -14.46 -18.45 -3.45
N THR A 368 -14.44 -18.20 -2.16
CA THR A 368 -14.59 -19.25 -1.15
C THR A 368 -15.91 -19.09 -0.41
N PRO A 369 -16.54 -20.19 0.01
CA PRO A 369 -17.63 -20.12 0.96
C PRO A 369 -17.18 -19.34 2.19
N SER A 370 -17.99 -18.40 2.66
CA SER A 370 -17.77 -17.60 3.86
C SER A 370 -18.08 -18.40 5.12
N ASP A 371 -17.56 -19.63 5.19
CA ASP A 371 -17.87 -20.58 6.25
C ASP A 371 -17.42 -20.03 7.60
N GLY A 372 -18.33 -20.03 8.57
CA GLY A 372 -18.08 -19.57 9.93
C GLY A 372 -17.93 -18.04 10.07
N VAL A 373 -18.48 -17.25 9.16
CA VAL A 373 -18.68 -15.80 9.32
C VAL A 373 -20.18 -15.53 9.49
N GLU A 374 -20.56 -14.69 10.45
CA GLU A 374 -21.96 -14.32 10.66
C GLU A 374 -22.50 -13.50 9.48
N THR A 375 -23.80 -13.60 9.20
CA THR A 375 -24.43 -12.88 8.08
C THR A 375 -24.21 -11.37 8.18
N ASP A 376 -24.37 -10.82 9.39
CA ASP A 376 -24.21 -9.39 9.67
C ASP A 376 -22.78 -8.91 9.38
N ASP A 377 -21.77 -9.74 9.69
CA ASP A 377 -20.37 -9.44 9.39
C ASP A 377 -20.08 -9.52 7.89
N LEU A 378 -20.72 -10.44 7.16
CA LEU A 378 -20.58 -10.55 5.71
C LEU A 378 -21.17 -9.33 4.98
N GLU A 379 -22.35 -8.88 5.43
CA GLU A 379 -22.98 -7.65 4.93
C GLU A 379 -22.11 -6.44 5.22
N TYR A 380 -21.58 -6.33 6.44
CA TYR A 380 -20.65 -5.28 6.84
C TYR A 380 -19.38 -5.26 5.97
N ILE A 381 -18.72 -6.40 5.79
CA ILE A 381 -17.52 -6.52 4.95
C ILE A 381 -17.82 -6.10 3.51
N THR A 382 -18.94 -6.58 2.95
CA THR A 382 -19.32 -6.27 1.57
C THR A 382 -19.52 -4.76 1.38
N ALA A 383 -20.24 -4.12 2.30
CA ALA A 383 -20.45 -2.67 2.27
C ALA A 383 -19.12 -1.90 2.34
N LYS A 384 -18.21 -2.29 3.25
CA LYS A 384 -16.90 -1.64 3.41
C LYS A 384 -16.00 -1.83 2.19
N LEU A 385 -15.99 -3.01 1.59
CA LEU A 385 -15.24 -3.28 0.36
C LEU A 385 -15.76 -2.46 -0.82
N ASP A 386 -17.08 -2.26 -0.92
CA ASP A 386 -17.68 -1.42 -1.96
C ASP A 386 -17.32 0.08 -1.77
N GLU A 387 -17.30 0.57 -0.53
CA GLU A 387 -16.81 1.92 -0.19
C GLU A 387 -15.34 2.09 -0.61
N ILE A 388 -14.47 1.17 -0.16
CA ILE A 388 -13.03 1.18 -0.48
C ILE A 388 -12.81 1.11 -2.00
N ARG A 389 -13.58 0.28 -2.69
CA ARG A 389 -13.51 0.15 -4.15
C ARG A 389 -13.81 1.46 -4.86
N ARG A 390 -14.89 2.14 -4.48
CA ARG A 390 -15.27 3.44 -5.06
C ARG A 390 -14.20 4.49 -4.78
N PHE A 391 -13.62 4.49 -3.59
CA PHE A 391 -12.52 5.39 -3.25
C PHE A 391 -11.27 5.14 -4.11
N ILE A 392 -10.84 3.88 -4.24
CA ILE A 392 -9.66 3.50 -5.04
C ILE A 392 -9.89 3.80 -6.53
N ILE A 393 -11.03 3.40 -7.10
CA ILE A 393 -11.27 3.51 -8.55
C ILE A 393 -11.71 4.91 -8.97
N ASP A 394 -12.70 5.47 -8.28
CA ASP A 394 -13.39 6.68 -8.75
C ASP A 394 -12.83 7.95 -8.08
N GLY A 395 -12.01 7.83 -7.03
CA GLY A 395 -11.50 8.98 -6.27
C GLY A 395 -12.61 9.77 -5.57
N ILE A 396 -13.77 9.14 -5.35
CA ILE A 396 -14.90 9.77 -4.67
C ILE A 396 -14.63 9.73 -3.16
N CYS A 397 -14.48 10.90 -2.54
CA CYS A 397 -14.48 11.04 -1.09
C CYS A 397 -15.91 10.86 -0.57
N ILE A 398 -16.11 10.03 0.45
CA ILE A 398 -17.40 9.92 1.13
C ILE A 398 -17.51 11.14 2.06
N GLN A 399 -18.44 12.05 1.77
CA GLN A 399 -18.87 13.04 2.75
C GLN A 399 -19.95 12.39 3.61
N GLU A 400 -19.75 12.35 4.93
CA GLU A 400 -20.84 12.05 5.84
C GLU A 400 -21.91 13.15 5.65
N GLU A 401 -23.14 12.74 5.31
CA GLU A 401 -24.30 13.60 5.42
C GLU A 401 -24.50 13.88 6.91
N SER A 402 -23.95 15.00 7.39
CA SER A 402 -24.39 15.58 8.65
C SER A 402 -25.86 15.97 8.46
N SER A 403 -26.76 15.11 8.93
CA SER A 403 -28.19 15.41 9.02
C SER A 403 -28.41 16.52 10.05
N SER A 404 -28.20 17.77 9.66
CA SER A 404 -28.83 18.91 10.32
C SER A 404 -30.07 19.28 9.52
N SER A 405 -31.18 18.62 9.84
CA SER A 405 -32.50 19.10 9.48
C SER A 405 -32.73 20.43 10.20
N SER A 406 -32.62 21.54 9.49
CA SER A 406 -33.24 22.80 9.91
C SER A 406 -34.15 23.28 8.79
N SER A 407 -35.43 22.98 8.99
CA SER A 407 -36.58 23.56 8.31
C SER A 407 -36.46 25.08 8.24
N SER A 408 -36.47 25.62 7.02
CA SER A 408 -36.68 27.03 6.77
C SER A 408 -38.17 27.37 6.90
N SER A 409 -38.53 28.22 7.86
CA SER A 409 -39.75 29.03 7.80
C SER A 409 -39.54 30.37 8.51
N SER A 410 -39.27 31.37 7.66
CA SER A 410 -39.71 32.78 7.69
C SER A 410 -40.35 33.37 8.96
N SER A 411 -39.81 34.51 9.41
CA SER A 411 -40.50 35.81 9.69
C SER A 411 -39.61 36.67 10.59
N SER A 412 -38.92 37.67 10.05
CA SER A 412 -39.29 39.10 10.02
C SER A 412 -39.27 39.84 11.37
N SER A 413 -38.29 40.75 11.45
CA SER A 413 -38.34 42.14 11.96
C SER A 413 -38.47 42.48 13.46
N SER A 414 -37.65 43.50 13.76
CA SER A 414 -37.79 44.65 14.68
C SER A 414 -37.49 44.50 16.18
N GLU A 415 -36.43 45.24 16.57
CA GLU A 415 -36.36 46.25 17.65
C GLU A 415 -36.68 45.83 19.09
N HIS A 416 -35.70 45.94 19.98
CA HIS A 416 -35.71 46.98 21.03
C HIS A 416 -34.40 47.05 21.82
N GLU A 417 -34.12 48.28 22.23
CA GLU A 417 -33.09 48.78 23.15
C GLU A 417 -33.19 48.17 24.56
N GLU A 418 -32.07 48.13 25.29
CA GLU A 418 -32.01 48.64 26.66
C GLU A 418 -30.55 48.91 27.07
N GLU A 419 -30.33 50.11 27.58
CA GLU A 419 -29.08 50.62 28.16
C GLU A 419 -28.92 50.24 29.64
N ALA A 420 -27.66 50.39 30.08
CA ALA A 420 -27.19 50.73 31.44
C ALA A 420 -27.09 49.57 32.48
N GLU A 421 -26.11 49.52 33.40
CA GLU A 421 -25.25 50.56 33.95
C GLU A 421 -24.06 49.92 34.71
N GLN A 422 -22.90 50.59 34.64
CA GLN A 422 -21.83 50.80 35.64
C GLN A 422 -21.33 49.70 36.61
N GLY A 423 -20.00 49.64 36.71
CA GLY A 423 -19.25 49.10 37.85
C GLY A 423 -17.73 49.11 37.62
N GLU A 424 -17.08 50.20 38.04
CA GLU A 424 -15.63 50.36 38.34
C GLU A 424 -15.20 49.26 39.37
N GLU A 425 -13.96 48.79 39.54
CA GLU A 425 -12.65 49.40 39.81
C GLU A 425 -11.56 48.31 39.55
N GLU A 426 -10.46 48.63 38.86
CA GLU A 426 -9.08 48.76 39.40
C GLU A 426 -8.57 47.69 40.39
N GLU A 427 -7.57 46.89 39.96
CA GLU A 427 -6.25 46.80 40.62
C GLU A 427 -5.30 45.92 39.77
N GLU A 428 -4.33 46.57 39.11
CA GLU A 428 -3.14 45.93 38.53
C GLU A 428 -2.08 45.79 39.63
N GLY A 429 -1.72 44.56 39.97
CA GLY A 429 -0.51 44.23 40.72
C GLY A 429 0.60 43.81 39.77
N GLN A 430 1.54 44.72 39.50
CA GLN A 430 2.87 44.42 38.98
C GLN A 430 3.82 44.29 40.17
N ASP A 431 4.49 43.14 40.29
CA ASP A 431 5.74 43.02 41.05
C ASP A 431 6.76 42.32 40.15
N GLU A 432 7.75 43.10 39.70
CA GLU A 432 8.96 42.65 39.02
C GLU A 432 10.03 42.29 40.06
N GLU A 433 10.79 41.25 39.72
CA GLU A 433 11.92 40.68 40.46
C GLU A 433 13.18 41.57 40.43
N GLU A 434 13.92 41.46 41.54
CA GLU A 434 15.38 41.35 41.67
C GLU A 434 16.32 42.42 41.07
N GLU A 435 17.09 43.05 41.97
CA GLU A 435 18.56 43.03 41.96
C GLU A 435 19.09 43.53 43.32
N ASP A 436 19.91 42.71 44.01
CA ASP A 436 21.29 43.07 44.37
C ASP A 436 21.95 42.11 45.40
N GLN A 437 23.05 41.49 44.94
CA GLN A 437 24.38 41.34 45.55
C GLN A 437 24.51 41.26 47.09
N ASP A 438 24.78 40.06 47.63
CA ASP A 438 26.08 39.58 48.17
C ASP A 438 25.96 38.21 48.87
#